data_AF-A0A0H5Q0K9-F1
#
_entry.id   AF-A0A0H5Q0K9-F1
#
_cell.length_a   1.000
_cell.length_b   1.000
_cell.length_c   1.000
_cell.angle_alpha   90.00
_cell.angle_beta   90.00
_cell.angle_gamma   90.00
#
_symmetry.space_group_name_H-M   'P 1'
#
loop_
_entity.id
_entity.type
_entity.pdbx_description
1 polymer ?
#
loop_
_entity_poly.entity_id
_entity_poly.type
_entity_poly.pdbx_seq_one_letter_code
_entity_poly.pdbx_strand_id
1 'polypeptide(L)'
;MLAQTIIRILKSKGIRGGILTVNVQLDRPASYSTVKKLNIPADYVMDGRRQVLYFRPFNFFENWARLLWGYYRQDDYDVLDFDPEESGNAHVLCEGSERHVHLVIVGFNRMGRALLLEALRIGHYPNFDEKTGANKTVITVVDPEMDILRPQFESQYPYIKEVDDVEIEYRKARVEDPAIRAMLERSATGGRELLTVAVCLSDPDMSLATGLSLPEALYFRIEDKEITSNGNVRILIRQELQKGIGAILKSDEHKYRHVKVFGMLTEGISRELLDDTASMWVNANFTDKKIIEDADIKKARMLWYRTSEDFRYSNRYQIEMYDIYERYEDCTPKETLYRMEHLRWCSERRVFGYRRSEIKDKKYKTHHLLVPYSELPAKEKNKDMAVIETRRLIESLCKGDCTAENAQSS
;
A
#
# COMPACT_ATOMS: atom_id res chain seq x y z
N MET A 1 -18.54 22.28 5.88
CA MET A 1 -18.09 23.68 5.66
C MET A 1 -17.15 23.80 4.46
N LEU A 2 -15.99 23.15 4.41
CA LEU A 2 -15.00 23.31 3.33
C LEU A 2 -15.57 23.11 1.91
N ALA A 3 -16.26 21.99 1.67
CA ALA A 3 -16.89 21.68 0.38
C ALA A 3 -17.94 22.73 -0.05
N GLN A 4 -18.71 23.26 0.91
CA GLN A 4 -19.69 24.32 0.64
C GLN A 4 -19.02 25.64 0.26
N THR A 5 -17.93 25.99 0.93
CA THR A 5 -17.13 27.18 0.63
C THR A 5 -16.51 27.06 -0.77
N ILE A 6 -15.92 25.91 -1.11
CA ILE A 6 -15.33 25.64 -2.43
C ILE A 6 -16.39 25.76 -3.53
N ILE A 7 -17.56 25.13 -3.36
CA ILE A 7 -18.66 25.24 -4.33
C ILE A 7 -19.15 26.68 -4.47
N ARG A 8 -19.27 27.45 -3.38
CA ARG A 8 -19.68 28.86 -3.44
C ARG A 8 -18.66 29.71 -4.21
N ILE A 9 -17.37 29.54 -3.94
CA ILE A 9 -16.30 30.24 -4.65
C ILE A 9 -16.35 29.92 -6.14
N LEU A 10 -16.51 28.65 -6.51
CA LEU A 10 -16.47 28.22 -7.91
C LEU A 10 -17.72 28.62 -8.69
N LYS A 11 -18.89 28.63 -8.04
CA LYS A 11 -20.12 29.23 -8.59
C LYS A 11 -19.96 30.73 -8.82
N SER A 12 -19.29 31.45 -7.91
CA SER A 12 -19.03 32.88 -8.07
C SER A 12 -18.06 33.18 -9.22
N LYS A 13 -17.20 32.22 -9.58
CA LYS A 13 -16.29 32.27 -10.75
C LYS A 13 -16.93 31.83 -12.07
N GLY A 14 -18.24 31.59 -12.11
CA GLY A 14 -18.96 31.32 -13.36
C GLY A 14 -18.78 29.90 -13.94
N ILE A 15 -18.09 28.99 -13.24
CA ILE A 15 -17.97 27.60 -13.66
C ILE A 15 -19.38 26.98 -13.58
N ARG A 16 -19.90 26.44 -14.69
CA ARG A 16 -21.22 25.80 -14.78
C ARG A 16 -21.16 24.60 -15.73
N GLY A 17 -21.78 23.49 -15.33
CA GLY A 17 -21.78 22.23 -16.08
C GLY A 17 -20.45 21.49 -15.98
N GLY A 18 -20.48 20.19 -15.68
CA GLY A 18 -19.30 19.33 -15.52
C GLY A 18 -19.03 18.89 -14.07
N ILE A 19 -18.27 17.81 -13.93
CA ILE A 19 -17.74 17.34 -12.66
C ILE A 19 -16.52 18.17 -12.31
N LEU A 20 -16.49 18.70 -11.09
CA LEU A 20 -15.35 19.36 -10.52
C LEU A 20 -14.62 18.39 -9.60
N THR A 21 -13.46 17.93 -10.04
CA THR A 21 -12.52 17.17 -9.21
C THR A 21 -11.79 18.10 -8.24
N VAL A 22 -11.88 17.80 -6.95
CA VAL A 22 -11.22 18.51 -5.87
C VAL A 22 -10.42 17.52 -5.05
N ASN A 23 -9.10 17.56 -5.23
CA ASN A 23 -8.15 16.78 -4.46
C ASN A 23 -7.80 17.56 -3.18
N VAL A 24 -7.95 16.93 -2.01
CA VAL A 24 -7.70 17.58 -0.72
C VAL A 24 -6.67 16.80 0.08
N GLN A 25 -5.52 17.43 0.32
CA GLN A 25 -4.45 16.87 1.13
C GLN A 25 -4.79 16.97 2.63
N LEU A 26 -4.63 15.86 3.35
CA LEU A 26 -4.79 15.76 4.79
C LEU A 26 -3.54 15.13 5.40
N ASP A 27 -2.60 15.94 5.91
CA ASP A 27 -1.29 15.44 6.34
C ASP A 27 -1.30 14.58 7.60
N ARG A 28 -2.26 14.81 8.49
CA ARG A 28 -2.37 14.05 9.74
C ARG A 28 -3.08 12.72 9.47
N PRO A 29 -2.42 11.56 9.67
CA PRO A 29 -3.04 10.26 9.41
C PRO A 29 -4.36 10.06 10.17
N ALA A 30 -4.45 10.56 11.41
CA ALA A 30 -5.68 10.49 12.22
C ALA A 30 -6.87 11.24 11.56
N SER A 31 -6.62 12.47 11.10
CA SER A 31 -7.65 13.27 10.41
C SER A 31 -8.04 12.63 9.09
N TYR A 32 -7.05 12.17 8.32
CA TYR A 32 -7.27 11.48 7.06
C TYR A 32 -8.09 10.20 7.24
N SER A 33 -7.70 9.32 8.17
CA SER A 33 -8.42 8.09 8.55
C SER A 33 -9.87 8.35 8.95
N THR A 34 -10.12 9.45 9.66
CA THR A 34 -11.48 9.87 10.02
C THR A 34 -12.27 10.28 8.79
N VAL A 35 -11.67 11.10 7.90
CA VAL A 35 -12.32 11.57 6.67
C VAL A 35 -12.64 10.41 5.71
N LYS A 36 -11.79 9.39 5.61
CA LYS A 36 -12.08 8.17 4.80
C LYS A 36 -13.39 7.49 5.22
N LYS A 37 -13.78 7.65 6.49
CA LYS A 37 -14.96 7.03 7.10
C LYS A 37 -16.23 7.90 6.95
N LEU A 38 -16.12 9.10 6.37
CA LEU A 38 -17.25 10.02 6.20
C LEU A 38 -17.86 9.88 4.80
N ASN A 39 -19.18 9.83 4.74
CA ASN A 39 -19.91 9.93 3.47
C ASN A 39 -20.14 11.39 3.11
N ILE A 40 -19.77 11.76 1.89
CA ILE A 40 -20.16 13.05 1.32
C ILE A 40 -21.67 12.99 1.05
N PRO A 41 -22.45 14.02 1.43
CA PRO A 41 -23.89 14.02 1.17
C PRO A 41 -24.18 13.91 -0.34
N ALA A 42 -25.24 13.16 -0.70
CA ALA A 42 -25.60 12.89 -2.09
C ALA A 42 -25.85 14.17 -2.93
N ASP A 43 -26.26 15.27 -2.29
CA ASP A 43 -26.49 16.56 -2.94
C ASP A 43 -25.24 17.20 -3.55
N TYR A 44 -24.04 16.77 -3.14
CA TYR A 44 -22.77 17.20 -3.73
C TYR A 44 -22.39 16.35 -4.95
N VAL A 45 -23.10 15.23 -5.16
CA VAL A 45 -22.80 14.21 -6.18
C VAL A 45 -23.81 14.25 -7.34
N MET A 46 -25.01 14.85 -7.17
CA MET A 46 -26.13 14.58 -8.09
C MET A 46 -26.33 15.53 -9.29
N ASP A 47 -26.74 14.86 -10.37
CA ASP A 47 -26.79 15.14 -11.80
C ASP A 47 -28.12 15.77 -12.28
N GLY A 48 -28.05 16.49 -13.42
CA GLY A 48 -29.16 17.10 -14.16
C GLY A 48 -28.89 18.55 -14.56
N ARG A 49 -28.77 19.45 -13.57
CA ARG A 49 -28.51 20.90 -13.76
C ARG A 49 -27.55 21.49 -12.72
N ARG A 50 -26.88 20.66 -11.90
CA ARG A 50 -26.01 21.09 -10.79
C ARG A 50 -24.59 20.54 -10.99
N GLN A 51 -23.59 21.31 -10.55
CA GLN A 51 -22.19 20.87 -10.55
C GLN A 51 -22.02 19.67 -9.61
N VAL A 52 -21.36 18.63 -10.10
CA VAL A 52 -20.96 17.46 -9.32
C VAL A 52 -19.59 17.76 -8.71
N LEU A 53 -19.48 17.75 -7.38
CA LEU A 53 -18.20 17.85 -6.68
C LEU A 53 -17.66 16.44 -6.45
N TYR A 54 -16.59 16.09 -7.16
CA TYR A 54 -15.82 14.90 -6.84
C TYR A 54 -14.74 15.26 -5.81
N PHE A 55 -14.99 14.97 -4.54
CA PHE A 55 -14.01 15.17 -3.46
C PHE A 55 -13.16 13.92 -3.30
N ARG A 56 -11.85 14.06 -3.54
CA ARG A 56 -10.85 13.01 -3.35
C ARG A 56 -9.90 13.43 -2.22
N PRO A 57 -10.06 12.90 -1.00
CA PRO A 57 -9.07 13.11 0.05
C PRO A 57 -7.82 12.29 -0.27
N PHE A 58 -6.64 12.82 0.07
CA PHE A 58 -5.39 12.06 0.01
C PHE A 58 -4.45 12.47 1.15
N ASN A 59 -3.47 11.61 1.44
CA ASN A 59 -2.42 11.90 2.40
C ASN A 59 -1.07 11.74 1.72
N PHE A 60 -0.21 12.73 1.87
CA PHE A 60 1.12 12.76 1.26
C PHE A 60 1.98 11.55 1.64
N PHE A 61 1.98 11.16 2.93
CA PHE A 61 2.79 10.02 3.41
C PHE A 61 2.22 8.68 2.95
N GLU A 62 0.90 8.55 2.84
CA GLU A 62 0.27 7.36 2.25
C GLU A 62 0.58 7.24 0.76
N ASN A 63 0.55 8.34 0.01
CA ASN A 63 0.98 8.33 -1.39
C ASN A 63 2.44 7.87 -1.53
N TRP A 64 3.32 8.36 -0.65
CA TRP A 64 4.71 7.89 -0.62
C TRP A 64 4.84 6.41 -0.28
N ALA A 65 4.04 5.91 0.67
CA ALA A 65 4.03 4.49 0.98
C ALA A 65 3.59 3.65 -0.23
N ARG A 66 2.59 4.12 -0.99
CA ARG A 66 2.13 3.52 -2.25
C ARG A 66 3.18 3.61 -3.38
N LEU A 67 3.96 4.68 -3.44
CA LEU A 67 5.03 4.77 -4.45
C LEU A 67 6.16 3.75 -4.24
N LEU A 68 6.33 3.27 -3.00
CA LEU A 68 7.31 2.24 -2.66
C LEU A 68 6.78 0.82 -2.88
N TRP A 69 5.51 0.66 -3.23
CA TRP A 69 4.87 -0.65 -3.32
C TRP A 69 3.60 -0.65 -4.17
N GLY A 70 3.51 -1.57 -5.12
CA GLY A 70 2.29 -1.85 -5.85
C GLY A 70 2.21 -1.12 -7.19
N TYR A 71 0.99 -0.91 -7.66
CA TYR A 71 0.67 -0.54 -9.04
C TYR A 71 1.19 0.84 -9.48
N TYR A 72 1.28 1.80 -8.55
CA TYR A 72 1.77 3.15 -8.86
C TYR A 72 3.27 3.32 -8.61
N ARG A 73 4.00 2.23 -8.38
CA ARG A 73 5.44 2.27 -8.15
C ARG A 73 6.13 2.97 -9.31
N GLN A 74 7.08 3.84 -8.98
CA GLN A 74 8.00 4.41 -9.97
C GLN A 74 9.22 3.51 -10.11
N ASP A 75 9.69 3.29 -11.33
CA ASP A 75 10.82 2.38 -11.66
C ASP A 75 12.10 2.70 -10.88
N ASP A 76 12.24 3.94 -10.45
CA ASP A 76 13.36 4.45 -9.66
C ASP A 76 13.39 3.98 -8.20
N TYR A 77 12.33 3.29 -7.74
CA TYR A 77 12.18 2.81 -6.38
C TYR A 77 12.06 1.29 -6.31
N ASP A 78 12.88 0.72 -5.44
CA ASP A 78 12.86 -0.71 -5.13
C ASP A 78 11.63 -1.07 -4.29
N VAL A 79 11.03 -2.22 -4.60
CA VAL A 79 9.90 -2.78 -3.85
C VAL A 79 10.34 -3.36 -2.52
N LEU A 80 9.42 -3.36 -1.56
CA LEU A 80 9.64 -3.88 -0.20
C LEU A 80 9.63 -5.43 -0.13
N ASP A 81 9.04 -6.12 -1.12
CA ASP A 81 9.10 -7.57 -1.37
C ASP A 81 10.05 -7.90 -2.54
N PHE A 82 11.25 -7.30 -2.53
CA PHE A 82 12.21 -7.46 -3.61
C PHE A 82 12.55 -8.94 -3.88
N ASP A 83 12.79 -9.24 -5.15
CA ASP A 83 13.41 -10.48 -5.56
C ASP A 83 14.94 -10.30 -5.46
N PRO A 84 15.65 -11.04 -4.58
CA PRO A 84 17.11 -11.00 -4.51
C PRO A 84 17.72 -11.27 -5.89
N GLU A 85 18.61 -10.40 -6.38
CA GLU A 85 19.29 -10.59 -7.68
C GLU A 85 20.04 -11.94 -7.78
N GLU A 86 20.50 -12.47 -6.63
CA GLU A 86 21.20 -13.75 -6.50
C GLU A 86 20.28 -14.99 -6.57
N SER A 87 18.95 -14.81 -6.57
CA SER A 87 18.02 -15.94 -6.49
C SER A 87 18.09 -16.83 -7.73
N GLY A 88 18.47 -16.29 -8.91
CA GLY A 88 18.43 -17.01 -10.20
C GLY A 88 17.06 -17.58 -10.57
N ASN A 89 16.08 -17.35 -9.69
CA ASN A 89 14.72 -17.83 -9.66
C ASN A 89 13.94 -16.58 -9.30
N ALA A 90 13.32 -15.95 -10.30
CA ALA A 90 12.02 -15.35 -10.07
C ALA A 90 11.26 -16.34 -9.18
N HIS A 91 10.56 -15.90 -8.11
CA HIS A 91 9.64 -16.74 -7.27
C HIS A 91 10.07 -17.06 -5.82
N VAL A 92 10.80 -16.16 -5.15
CA VAL A 92 11.35 -16.38 -3.78
C VAL A 92 10.31 -16.55 -2.66
N LEU A 93 9.07 -16.08 -2.87
CA LEU A 93 7.95 -16.21 -1.91
C LEU A 93 6.80 -17.11 -2.43
N CYS A 94 7.06 -17.96 -3.42
CA CYS A 94 6.02 -18.84 -3.95
C CYS A 94 5.67 -19.97 -3.00
N GLU A 95 4.49 -20.57 -3.20
CA GLU A 95 3.95 -21.57 -2.30
C GLU A 95 4.96 -22.70 -2.03
N GLY A 96 5.19 -22.99 -0.74
CA GLY A 96 6.21 -23.93 -0.27
C GLY A 96 7.56 -23.30 0.10
N SER A 97 7.82 -22.04 -0.25
CA SER A 97 9.01 -21.31 0.23
C SER A 97 8.94 -21.09 1.74
N GLU A 98 10.05 -21.37 2.45
CA GLU A 98 10.17 -21.07 3.88
C GLU A 98 10.57 -19.62 4.16
N ARG A 99 10.86 -18.81 3.14
CA ARG A 99 11.26 -17.42 3.34
C ARG A 99 10.08 -16.55 3.78
N HIS A 100 10.34 -15.37 4.33
CA HIS A 100 9.27 -14.41 4.62
C HIS A 100 9.80 -12.98 4.56
N VAL A 101 8.88 -12.02 4.37
CA VAL A 101 9.19 -10.60 4.39
C VAL A 101 9.34 -10.13 5.82
N HIS A 102 10.42 -9.38 6.10
CA HIS A 102 10.60 -8.66 7.36
C HIS A 102 10.84 -7.18 7.07
N LEU A 103 9.85 -6.35 7.40
CA LEU A 103 9.94 -4.90 7.30
C LEU A 103 10.28 -4.29 8.66
N VAL A 104 11.45 -3.64 8.77
CA VAL A 104 11.84 -2.86 9.93
C VAL A 104 11.63 -1.37 9.66
N ILE A 105 10.76 -0.73 10.42
CA ILE A 105 10.47 0.70 10.33
C ILE A 105 11.17 1.42 11.49
N VAL A 106 12.15 2.26 11.19
CA VAL A 106 12.87 3.07 12.19
C VAL A 106 12.27 4.48 12.21
N GLY A 107 11.59 4.83 13.30
CA GLY A 107 10.88 6.10 13.46
C GLY A 107 9.39 5.98 13.15
N PHE A 108 8.53 6.13 14.16
CA PHE A 108 7.09 5.92 14.08
C PHE A 108 6.28 7.23 14.01
N ASN A 109 6.79 8.16 13.19
CA ASN A 109 6.15 9.43 12.84
C ASN A 109 5.09 9.26 11.73
N ARG A 110 4.73 10.34 11.03
CA ARG A 110 3.70 10.29 9.96
C ARG A 110 4.08 9.34 8.83
N MET A 111 5.35 9.28 8.45
CA MET A 111 5.84 8.38 7.39
C MET A 111 5.87 6.94 7.87
N GLY A 112 6.48 6.67 9.04
CA GLY A 112 6.53 5.30 9.59
C GLY A 112 5.15 4.69 9.82
N ARG A 113 4.17 5.49 10.27
CA ARG A 113 2.78 5.05 10.38
C ARG A 113 2.13 4.77 9.03
N ALA A 114 2.44 5.57 8.00
CA ALA A 114 1.93 5.32 6.65
C ALA A 114 2.51 4.05 6.05
N LEU A 115 3.82 3.78 6.22
CA LEU A 115 4.46 2.54 5.79
C LEU A 115 3.85 1.31 6.49
N LEU A 116 3.66 1.36 7.81
CA LEU A 116 3.03 0.26 8.55
C LEU A 116 1.61 -0.03 8.01
N LEU A 117 0.80 1.00 7.78
CA LEU A 117 -0.56 0.84 7.28
C LEU A 117 -0.58 0.31 5.85
N GLU A 118 0.38 0.71 5.01
CA GLU A 118 0.46 0.24 3.63
C GLU A 118 0.95 -1.20 3.57
N ALA A 119 2.00 -1.55 4.33
CA ALA A 119 2.47 -2.92 4.46
C ALA A 119 1.38 -3.87 4.99
N LEU A 120 0.54 -3.40 5.92
CA LEU A 120 -0.63 -4.17 6.36
C LEU A 120 -1.62 -4.44 5.23
N ARG A 121 -1.76 -3.56 4.23
CA ARG A 121 -2.75 -3.69 3.16
C ARG A 121 -2.30 -4.57 2.00
N ILE A 122 -1.00 -4.70 1.78
CA ILE A 122 -0.44 -5.34 0.57
C ILE A 122 0.61 -6.41 0.87
N GLY A 123 1.10 -6.51 2.11
CA GLY A 123 2.12 -7.47 2.52
C GLY A 123 1.58 -8.90 2.71
N HIS A 124 0.85 -9.41 1.72
CA HIS A 124 0.19 -10.72 1.72
C HIS A 124 0.81 -11.61 0.64
N TYR A 125 1.40 -12.76 1.02
CA TYR A 125 2.25 -13.54 0.12
C TYR A 125 1.78 -14.99 -0.09
N PRO A 126 2.15 -15.62 -1.23
CA PRO A 126 1.68 -16.96 -1.58
C PRO A 126 2.07 -18.02 -0.57
N ASN A 127 3.26 -17.88 0.03
CA ASN A 127 3.83 -18.88 0.92
C ASN A 127 3.40 -18.79 2.39
N PHE A 128 2.51 -17.86 2.73
CA PHE A 128 1.84 -17.87 4.02
C PHE A 128 1.00 -19.15 4.18
N ASP A 129 1.24 -19.89 5.26
CA ASP A 129 0.49 -21.11 5.58
C ASP A 129 -0.59 -20.80 6.63
N GLU A 130 -1.83 -20.72 6.19
CA GLU A 130 -3.00 -20.45 7.04
C GLU A 130 -3.22 -21.52 8.14
N LYS A 131 -2.76 -22.78 7.93
CA LYS A 131 -2.96 -23.86 8.90
C LYS A 131 -1.96 -23.82 10.04
N THR A 132 -0.69 -23.54 9.72
CA THR A 132 0.39 -23.53 10.71
C THR A 132 0.71 -22.13 11.22
N GLY A 133 0.27 -21.09 10.51
CA GLY A 133 0.65 -19.70 10.74
C GLY A 133 2.10 -19.40 10.35
N ALA A 134 2.76 -20.26 9.57
CA ALA A 134 4.13 -20.06 9.13
C ALA A 134 4.24 -18.98 8.04
N ASN A 135 5.43 -18.38 7.94
CA ASN A 135 5.81 -17.40 6.92
C ASN A 135 4.93 -16.14 6.89
N LYS A 136 4.48 -15.67 8.06
CA LYS A 136 3.86 -14.35 8.17
C LYS A 136 4.82 -13.26 7.73
N THR A 137 4.27 -12.19 7.18
CA THR A 137 5.00 -10.93 7.03
C THR A 137 5.25 -10.36 8.42
N VAL A 138 6.51 -10.11 8.76
CA VAL A 138 6.89 -9.52 10.05
C VAL A 138 7.14 -8.04 9.86
N ILE A 139 6.53 -7.19 10.68
CA ILE A 139 6.75 -5.75 10.68
C ILE A 139 7.23 -5.31 12.06
N THR A 140 8.51 -4.95 12.15
CA THR A 140 9.11 -4.44 13.38
C THR A 140 9.19 -2.93 13.35
N VAL A 141 8.55 -2.25 14.30
CA VAL A 141 8.59 -0.80 14.45
C VAL A 141 9.50 -0.43 15.62
N VAL A 142 10.54 0.37 15.34
CA VAL A 142 11.52 0.82 16.32
C VAL A 142 11.36 2.32 16.55
N ASP A 143 11.01 2.72 17.77
CA ASP A 143 10.93 4.14 18.16
C ASP A 143 11.13 4.31 19.67
N PRO A 144 11.91 5.30 20.13
CA PRO A 144 12.12 5.53 21.57
C PRO A 144 10.86 5.98 22.32
N GLU A 145 9.87 6.57 21.64
CA GLU A 145 8.63 7.11 22.21
C GLU A 145 7.45 6.13 22.12
N MET A 146 7.73 4.82 21.97
CA MET A 146 6.71 3.81 21.70
C MET A 146 5.57 3.76 22.74
N ASP A 147 5.86 4.06 24.01
CA ASP A 147 4.85 4.11 25.08
C ASP A 147 3.74 5.14 24.82
N ILE A 148 4.04 6.18 24.05
CA ILE A 148 3.09 7.23 23.66
C ILE A 148 2.50 6.92 22.29
N LEU A 149 3.35 6.55 21.33
CA LEU A 149 2.95 6.43 19.94
C LEU A 149 2.07 5.21 19.69
N ARG A 150 2.36 4.06 20.33
CA ARG A 150 1.61 2.81 20.15
C ARG A 150 0.16 2.93 20.63
N PRO A 151 -0.15 3.35 21.88
CA PRO A 151 -1.55 3.47 22.31
C PRO A 151 -2.36 4.44 21.43
N GLN A 152 -1.76 5.54 20.99
CA GLN A 152 -2.41 6.48 20.07
C GLN A 152 -2.73 5.83 18.72
N PHE A 153 -1.80 5.07 18.15
CA PHE A 153 -2.00 4.39 16.88
C PHE A 153 -3.04 3.28 16.98
N GLU A 154 -2.92 2.40 17.98
CA GLU A 154 -3.87 1.30 18.21
C GLU A 154 -5.29 1.81 18.51
N SER A 155 -5.44 2.97 19.16
CA SER A 155 -6.77 3.59 19.36
C SER A 155 -7.45 4.00 18.04
N GLN A 156 -6.67 4.35 17.01
CA GLN A 156 -7.18 4.75 15.69
C GLN A 156 -7.46 3.54 14.79
N TYR A 157 -6.75 2.45 15.04
CA TYR A 157 -6.74 1.21 14.25
C TYR A 157 -6.87 -0.01 15.18
N PRO A 158 -8.01 -0.19 15.87
CA PRO A 158 -8.13 -1.13 16.99
C PRO A 158 -8.00 -2.61 16.63
N TYR A 159 -8.26 -2.98 15.37
CA TYR A 159 -8.33 -4.39 14.95
C TYR A 159 -7.15 -4.84 14.08
N ILE A 160 -6.10 -4.03 13.94
CA ILE A 160 -4.93 -4.39 13.09
C ILE A 160 -4.13 -5.58 13.62
N LYS A 161 -4.27 -5.93 14.91
CA LYS A 161 -3.66 -7.14 15.48
C LYS A 161 -4.40 -8.43 15.09
N GLU A 162 -5.57 -8.29 14.47
CA GLU A 162 -6.38 -9.41 13.97
C GLU A 162 -6.21 -9.59 12.45
N VAL A 163 -5.07 -9.15 11.90
CA VAL A 163 -4.63 -9.50 10.54
C VAL A 163 -3.86 -10.81 10.65
N ASP A 164 -4.33 -11.85 9.96
CA ASP A 164 -3.92 -13.22 10.25
C ASP A 164 -2.50 -13.55 9.76
N ASP A 165 -2.09 -12.99 8.62
CA ASP A 165 -0.85 -13.28 7.92
C ASP A 165 0.25 -12.23 8.12
N VAL A 166 0.02 -11.27 9.02
CA VAL A 166 0.98 -10.21 9.37
C VAL A 166 1.20 -10.18 10.87
N GLU A 167 2.46 -10.12 11.30
CA GLU A 167 2.86 -9.93 12.68
C GLU A 167 3.47 -8.54 12.88
N ILE A 168 3.03 -7.82 13.92
CA ILE A 168 3.53 -6.48 14.23
C ILE A 168 4.28 -6.51 15.56
N GLU A 169 5.57 -6.23 15.53
CA GLU A 169 6.41 -6.07 16.71
C GLU A 169 6.72 -4.61 16.97
N TYR A 170 6.47 -4.13 18.20
CA TYR A 170 6.85 -2.79 18.61
C TYR A 170 8.04 -2.85 19.56
N ARG A 171 9.11 -2.11 19.24
CA ARG A 171 10.33 -2.01 20.04
C ARG A 171 10.52 -0.57 20.53
N LYS A 172 10.41 -0.38 21.85
CA LYS A 172 10.81 0.87 22.51
C LYS A 172 12.34 0.91 22.59
N ALA A 173 12.97 1.42 21.55
CA ALA A 173 14.42 1.42 21.42
C ALA A 173 14.87 2.47 20.40
N ARG A 174 16.16 2.76 20.41
CA ARG A 174 16.84 3.42 19.29
C ARG A 174 17.43 2.36 18.38
N VAL A 175 17.55 2.66 17.10
CA VAL A 175 18.21 1.74 16.15
C VAL A 175 19.71 1.56 16.46
N GLU A 176 20.32 2.52 17.16
CA GLU A 176 21.69 2.41 17.62
C GLU A 176 21.87 1.39 18.76
N ASP A 177 20.79 1.01 19.46
CA ASP A 177 20.86 0.14 20.63
C ASP A 177 21.41 -1.25 20.25
N PRO A 178 22.30 -1.86 21.06
CA PRO A 178 22.94 -3.13 20.74
C PRO A 178 21.96 -4.27 20.42
N ALA A 179 20.82 -4.31 21.11
CA ALA A 179 19.80 -5.33 20.89
C ALA A 179 19.14 -5.22 19.50
N ILE A 180 18.91 -3.99 19.02
CA ILE A 180 18.34 -3.75 17.68
C ILE A 180 19.40 -4.03 16.61
N ARG A 181 20.64 -3.58 16.80
CA ARG A 181 21.75 -3.90 15.88
C ARG A 181 21.94 -5.40 15.73
N ALA A 182 21.98 -6.16 16.83
CA ALA A 182 22.12 -7.61 16.79
C ALA A 182 20.92 -8.31 16.14
N MET A 183 19.70 -7.77 16.29
CA MET A 183 18.52 -8.28 15.59
C MET A 183 18.67 -8.09 14.07
N LEU A 184 19.02 -6.88 13.63
CA LEU A 184 19.22 -6.57 12.20
C LEU A 184 20.31 -7.44 11.57
N GLU A 185 21.44 -7.67 12.27
CA GLU A 185 22.51 -8.56 11.80
C GLU A 185 22.03 -10.01 11.66
N ARG A 186 21.30 -10.54 12.65
CA ARG A 186 20.71 -11.89 12.56
C ARG A 186 19.76 -12.00 11.37
N SER A 187 18.86 -11.05 11.19
CA SER A 187 17.93 -11.01 10.05
C SER A 187 18.67 -10.97 8.71
N ALA A 188 19.70 -10.13 8.58
CA ALA A 188 20.48 -9.99 7.34
C ALA A 188 21.30 -11.24 6.96
N THR A 189 21.67 -12.05 7.94
CA THR A 189 22.51 -13.26 7.79
C THR A 189 21.71 -14.57 7.80
N GLY A 190 20.48 -14.56 8.32
CA GLY A 190 19.70 -15.78 8.55
C GLY A 190 19.19 -16.51 7.30
N GLY A 191 19.28 -15.88 6.12
CA GLY A 191 18.92 -16.48 4.82
C GLY A 191 17.42 -16.73 4.58
N ARG A 192 16.60 -16.71 5.63
CA ARG A 192 15.15 -16.87 5.59
C ARG A 192 14.38 -15.56 5.40
N GLU A 193 14.92 -14.47 5.91
CA GLU A 193 14.26 -13.16 5.91
C GLU A 193 14.63 -12.36 4.67
N LEU A 194 13.62 -11.86 3.96
CA LEU A 194 13.77 -10.77 3.00
C LEU A 194 13.63 -9.46 3.80
N LEU A 195 14.77 -8.92 4.23
CA LEU A 195 14.81 -7.80 5.17
C LEU A 195 14.75 -6.48 4.42
N THR A 196 13.80 -5.62 4.78
CA THR A 196 13.85 -4.20 4.41
C THR A 196 13.89 -3.32 5.64
N VAL A 197 14.85 -2.40 5.71
CA VAL A 197 14.96 -1.38 6.77
C VAL A 197 14.58 -0.02 6.22
N ALA A 198 13.41 0.48 6.60
CA ALA A 198 12.92 1.81 6.25
C ALA A 198 13.23 2.82 7.37
N VAL A 199 14.22 3.68 7.15
CA VAL A 199 14.63 4.74 8.07
C VAL A 199 13.81 6.01 7.84
N CYS A 200 12.89 6.26 8.75
CA CYS A 200 11.85 7.29 8.70
C CYS A 200 11.97 8.31 9.84
N LEU A 201 13.18 8.70 10.24
CA LEU A 201 13.33 9.70 11.30
C LEU A 201 12.75 11.05 10.86
N SER A 202 12.36 11.87 11.85
CA SER A 202 11.73 13.18 11.57
C SER A 202 12.72 14.17 10.93
N ASP A 203 14.02 14.01 11.23
CA ASP A 203 15.10 14.76 10.61
C ASP A 203 15.68 13.94 9.43
N PRO A 204 15.66 14.49 8.19
CA PRO A 204 16.20 13.83 7.01
C PRO A 204 17.71 13.55 7.10
N ASP A 205 18.51 14.45 7.67
CA ASP A 205 19.96 14.27 7.78
C ASP A 205 20.29 13.17 8.78
N MET A 206 19.54 13.10 9.90
CA MET A 206 19.63 11.96 10.81
C MET A 206 19.22 10.65 10.12
N SER A 207 18.15 10.66 9.33
CA SER A 207 17.72 9.45 8.58
C SER A 207 18.85 8.94 7.68
N LEU A 208 19.54 9.85 6.98
CA LEU A 208 20.68 9.52 6.12
C LEU A 208 21.85 8.97 6.91
N ALA A 209 22.27 9.67 7.97
CA ALA A 209 23.40 9.23 8.80
C ALA A 209 23.13 7.87 9.45
N THR A 210 21.90 7.65 9.96
CA THR A 210 21.46 6.37 10.53
C THR A 210 21.47 5.27 9.47
N GLY A 211 20.85 5.51 8.30
CA GLY A 211 20.75 4.51 7.24
C GLY A 211 22.09 4.11 6.62
N LEU A 212 23.11 4.97 6.66
CA LEU A 212 24.47 4.68 6.20
C LEU A 212 25.40 4.11 7.28
N SER A 213 24.94 4.05 8.54
CA SER A 213 25.70 3.56 9.71
C SER A 213 25.07 2.32 10.38
N LEU A 214 24.10 1.69 9.71
CA LEU A 214 23.59 0.36 10.06
C LEU A 214 24.71 -0.69 10.04
N PRO A 215 24.53 -1.88 10.63
CA PRO A 215 25.55 -2.92 10.67
C PRO A 215 26.04 -3.36 9.29
N GLU A 216 27.32 -3.74 9.18
CA GLU A 216 27.96 -4.07 7.90
C GLU A 216 27.27 -5.21 7.13
N ALA A 217 26.77 -6.20 7.88
CA ALA A 217 26.06 -7.35 7.33
C ALA A 217 24.81 -6.97 6.51
N LEU A 218 24.26 -5.76 6.65
CA LEU A 218 23.12 -5.31 5.86
C LEU A 218 23.51 -4.82 4.47
N TYR A 219 24.78 -4.46 4.25
CA TYR A 219 25.25 -3.88 2.99
C TYR A 219 25.90 -4.93 2.09
N PHE A 220 26.76 -5.77 2.67
CA PHE A 220 27.57 -6.73 1.93
C PHE A 220 27.82 -8.00 2.74
N ARG A 221 28.25 -9.04 2.05
CA ARG A 221 28.75 -10.30 2.62
C ARG A 221 30.17 -10.54 2.16
N ILE A 222 30.90 -11.33 2.95
CA ILE A 222 32.23 -11.81 2.61
C ILE A 222 32.15 -13.33 2.54
N GLU A 223 32.16 -13.86 1.32
CA GLU A 223 32.07 -15.30 1.03
C GLU A 223 33.23 -15.66 0.10
N ASP A 224 33.93 -16.76 0.36
CA ASP A 224 35.06 -17.24 -0.47
C ASP A 224 36.15 -16.19 -0.83
N LYS A 225 36.38 -15.23 0.07
CA LYS A 225 37.31 -14.07 -0.09
C LYS A 225 36.85 -13.04 -1.12
N GLU A 226 35.61 -13.11 -1.58
CA GLU A 226 34.96 -12.10 -2.41
C GLU A 226 33.95 -11.30 -1.58
N ILE A 227 33.77 -10.03 -1.94
CA ILE A 227 32.79 -9.15 -1.32
C ILE A 227 31.64 -8.98 -2.30
N THR A 228 30.45 -9.43 -1.90
CA THR A 228 29.21 -9.27 -2.68
C THR A 228 28.22 -8.41 -1.91
N SER A 229 27.35 -7.70 -2.63
CA SER A 229 26.25 -6.95 -2.00
C SER A 229 25.31 -7.93 -1.29
N ASN A 230 24.75 -7.57 -0.14
CA ASN A 230 23.79 -8.45 0.51
C ASN A 230 22.45 -8.41 -0.24
N GLY A 231 22.27 -9.35 -1.16
CA GLY A 231 21.08 -9.45 -1.99
C GLY A 231 19.78 -9.70 -1.22
N ASN A 232 19.81 -10.07 0.07
CA ASN A 232 18.61 -10.30 0.89
C ASN A 232 18.22 -9.07 1.74
N VAL A 233 18.88 -7.93 1.57
CA VAL A 233 18.62 -6.73 2.38
C VAL A 233 18.40 -5.51 1.50
N ARG A 234 17.38 -4.73 1.84
CA ARG A 234 17.15 -3.38 1.31
C ARG A 234 17.14 -2.35 2.42
N ILE A 235 17.69 -1.17 2.14
CA ILE A 235 17.66 -0.03 3.06
C ILE A 235 17.02 1.14 2.34
N LEU A 236 15.92 1.66 2.89
CA LEU A 236 15.21 2.81 2.38
C LEU A 236 15.36 3.97 3.35
N ILE A 237 15.87 5.10 2.87
CA ILE A 237 16.16 6.27 3.69
C ILE A 237 15.22 7.41 3.31
N ARG A 238 14.42 7.87 4.25
CA ARG A 238 13.55 9.03 4.04
C ARG A 238 14.38 10.30 3.86
N GLN A 239 14.10 11.06 2.80
CA GLN A 239 14.64 12.37 2.46
C GLN A 239 13.49 13.27 2.01
N GLU A 240 13.50 14.56 2.39
CA GLU A 240 12.45 15.52 1.95
C GLU A 240 12.85 16.31 0.71
N LEU A 241 14.16 16.48 0.48
CA LEU A 241 14.72 17.19 -0.67
C LEU A 241 15.71 16.26 -1.38
N GLN A 242 15.62 16.19 -2.70
CA GLN A 242 16.62 15.50 -3.50
C GLN A 242 17.88 16.38 -3.59
N LYS A 243 18.83 16.17 -2.68
CA LYS A 243 20.21 16.71 -2.81
C LYS A 243 21.13 15.61 -3.32
N GLY A 244 22.23 15.98 -3.99
CA GLY A 244 23.09 15.11 -4.81
C GLY A 244 23.51 13.75 -4.21
N ILE A 245 23.49 13.58 -2.89
CA ILE A 245 23.76 12.29 -2.23
C ILE A 245 22.75 11.21 -2.65
N GLY A 246 21.47 11.55 -2.84
CA GLY A 246 20.47 10.58 -3.30
C GLY A 246 20.80 10.01 -4.69
N ALA A 247 21.31 10.86 -5.59
CA ALA A 247 21.77 10.42 -6.91
C ALA A 247 23.03 9.56 -6.84
N ILE A 248 23.98 9.89 -5.94
CA ILE A 248 25.20 9.10 -5.71
C ILE A 248 24.84 7.70 -5.20
N LEU A 249 23.95 7.59 -4.19
CA LEU A 249 23.50 6.29 -3.67
C LEU A 249 22.74 5.47 -4.72
N LYS A 250 21.97 6.15 -5.59
CA LYS A 250 21.26 5.48 -6.68
C LYS A 250 22.24 4.81 -7.67
N SER A 251 23.37 5.47 -7.94
CA SER A 251 24.41 5.00 -8.87
C SER A 251 25.49 4.11 -8.24
N ASP A 252 25.46 3.87 -6.93
CA ASP A 252 26.44 3.01 -6.27
C ASP A 252 26.20 1.54 -6.65
N GLU A 253 27.22 0.87 -7.16
CA GLU A 253 27.18 -0.55 -7.52
C GLU A 253 27.95 -1.42 -6.51
N HIS A 254 28.33 -0.86 -5.36
CA HIS A 254 29.25 -1.47 -4.40
C HIS A 254 28.57 -1.60 -3.03
N LYS A 255 29.18 -1.05 -1.97
CA LYS A 255 28.71 -1.16 -0.59
C LYS A 255 27.26 -0.69 -0.43
N TYR A 256 26.84 0.35 -1.15
CA TYR A 256 25.53 0.96 -0.96
C TYR A 256 24.55 0.64 -2.09
N ARG A 257 24.82 -0.41 -2.88
CA ARG A 257 23.98 -0.85 -4.01
C ARG A 257 22.49 -0.94 -3.67
N HIS A 258 22.18 -1.49 -2.49
CA HIS A 258 20.81 -1.70 -2.02
C HIS A 258 20.29 -0.61 -1.07
N VAL A 259 20.99 0.52 -0.96
CA VAL A 259 20.54 1.69 -0.21
C VAL A 259 19.89 2.70 -1.16
N LYS A 260 18.60 2.97 -0.96
CA LYS A 260 17.85 3.95 -1.76
C LYS A 260 17.24 5.02 -0.86
N VAL A 261 16.97 6.18 -1.45
CA VAL A 261 16.29 7.30 -0.77
C VAL A 261 14.85 7.40 -1.26
N PHE A 262 13.94 7.94 -0.44
CA PHE A 262 12.54 8.18 -0.81
C PHE A 262 11.93 9.34 -0.01
N GLY A 263 10.74 9.82 -0.35
CA GLY A 263 10.00 10.79 0.48
C GLY A 263 10.09 12.25 0.04
N MET A 264 10.67 12.51 -1.14
CA MET A 264 10.88 13.84 -1.70
C MET A 264 9.56 14.62 -1.84
N LEU A 265 9.57 15.90 -1.47
CA LEU A 265 8.35 16.72 -1.51
C LEU A 265 7.76 16.88 -2.92
N THR A 266 8.61 16.80 -3.95
CA THR A 266 8.23 17.01 -5.36
C THR A 266 7.58 15.80 -6.02
N GLU A 267 7.68 14.60 -5.44
CA GLU A 267 7.27 13.36 -6.11
C GLU A 267 6.10 12.66 -5.42
N GLY A 268 5.77 13.01 -4.17
CA GLY A 268 4.66 12.39 -3.41
C GLY A 268 3.24 12.77 -3.86
N ILE A 269 3.11 13.58 -4.92
CA ILE A 269 1.83 14.03 -5.49
C ILE A 269 1.98 14.11 -7.01
N SER A 270 1.35 13.19 -7.73
CA SER A 270 1.30 13.23 -9.20
C SER A 270 -0.14 13.05 -9.71
N ARG A 271 -0.34 13.32 -11.01
CA ARG A 271 -1.63 13.09 -11.65
C ARG A 271 -1.94 11.60 -11.70
N GLU A 272 -0.92 10.76 -11.95
CA GLU A 272 -1.08 9.30 -11.97
C GLU A 272 -1.51 8.76 -10.60
N LEU A 273 -0.87 9.18 -9.50
CA LEU A 273 -1.23 8.76 -8.13
C LEU A 273 -2.65 9.12 -7.70
N LEU A 274 -3.18 10.19 -8.31
CA LEU A 274 -4.51 10.72 -8.08
C LEU A 274 -5.49 10.35 -9.21
N ASP A 275 -5.12 9.43 -10.09
CA ASP A 275 -6.02 8.81 -11.04
C ASP A 275 -6.79 7.68 -10.35
N ASP A 276 -8.11 7.65 -10.53
CA ASP A 276 -8.99 6.59 -10.01
C ASP A 276 -9.55 5.70 -11.13
N THR A 277 -9.09 5.84 -12.37
CA THR A 277 -9.63 5.12 -13.53
C THR A 277 -9.63 3.61 -13.33
N ALA A 278 -8.51 3.03 -12.89
CA ALA A 278 -8.42 1.60 -12.59
C ALA A 278 -9.40 1.17 -11.47
N SER A 279 -9.44 1.91 -10.37
CA SER A 279 -10.34 1.64 -9.24
C SER A 279 -11.82 1.86 -9.58
N MET A 280 -12.11 2.75 -10.51
CA MET A 280 -13.44 2.98 -11.09
C MET A 280 -13.90 1.75 -11.88
N TRP A 281 -13.02 1.17 -12.70
CA TRP A 281 -13.32 -0.06 -13.43
C TRP A 281 -13.52 -1.25 -12.49
N VAL A 282 -12.72 -1.36 -11.42
CA VAL A 282 -12.96 -2.33 -10.32
C VAL A 282 -14.36 -2.16 -9.73
N ASN A 283 -14.74 -0.92 -9.39
CA ASN A 283 -16.06 -0.63 -8.85
C ASN A 283 -17.19 -1.02 -9.80
N ALA A 284 -17.02 -0.75 -11.10
CA ALA A 284 -17.97 -1.11 -12.13
C ALA A 284 -18.13 -2.64 -12.21
N ASN A 285 -17.02 -3.40 -12.21
CA ASN A 285 -17.03 -4.86 -12.25
C ASN A 285 -17.85 -5.49 -11.09
N PHE A 286 -17.71 -4.96 -9.86
CA PHE A 286 -18.49 -5.43 -8.72
C PHE A 286 -19.98 -5.07 -8.77
N THR A 287 -20.33 -4.00 -9.50
CA THR A 287 -21.70 -3.48 -9.55
C THR A 287 -22.49 -4.08 -10.71
N ASP A 288 -21.92 -4.06 -11.91
CA ASP A 288 -22.51 -4.61 -13.13
C ASP A 288 -21.40 -4.94 -14.14
N LYS A 289 -21.17 -6.24 -14.34
CA LYS A 289 -20.13 -6.76 -15.25
C LYS A 289 -20.32 -6.30 -16.69
N LYS A 290 -21.55 -6.00 -17.12
CA LYS A 290 -21.79 -5.51 -18.48
C LYS A 290 -21.09 -4.18 -18.75
N ILE A 291 -20.88 -3.36 -17.73
CA ILE A 291 -20.21 -2.07 -17.89
C ILE A 291 -18.75 -2.24 -18.33
N ILE A 292 -18.05 -3.25 -17.79
CA ILE A 292 -16.66 -3.53 -18.19
C ILE A 292 -16.61 -4.29 -19.52
N GLU A 293 -17.59 -5.16 -19.80
CA GLU A 293 -17.71 -5.89 -21.08
C GLU A 293 -17.99 -4.93 -22.25
N ASP A 294 -18.86 -3.95 -22.04
CA ASP A 294 -19.21 -2.92 -23.03
C ASP A 294 -18.20 -1.76 -23.07
N ALA A 295 -17.18 -1.76 -22.19
CA ALA A 295 -16.27 -0.64 -21.97
C ALA A 295 -16.99 0.73 -21.79
N ASP A 296 -18.12 0.74 -21.07
CA ASP A 296 -18.96 1.92 -20.89
C ASP A 296 -18.39 2.85 -19.79
N ILE A 297 -17.39 3.65 -20.17
CA ILE A 297 -16.69 4.58 -19.28
C ILE A 297 -17.63 5.59 -18.62
N LYS A 298 -18.70 6.01 -19.33
CA LYS A 298 -19.66 6.98 -18.80
C LYS A 298 -20.43 6.40 -17.63
N LYS A 299 -20.93 5.16 -17.76
CA LYS A 299 -21.59 4.46 -16.65
C LYS A 299 -20.63 4.14 -15.52
N ALA A 300 -19.42 3.66 -15.81
CA ALA A 300 -18.40 3.37 -14.80
C ALA A 300 -18.10 4.60 -13.93
N ARG A 301 -17.89 5.75 -14.58
CA ARG A 301 -17.62 7.04 -13.94
C ARG A 301 -18.79 7.53 -13.08
N MET A 302 -20.02 7.41 -13.58
CA MET A 302 -21.21 7.77 -12.82
C MET A 302 -21.42 6.90 -11.58
N LEU A 303 -21.13 5.60 -11.67
CA LEU A 303 -21.16 4.71 -10.52
C LEU A 303 -20.08 5.10 -9.51
N TRP A 304 -18.85 5.33 -9.95
CA TRP A 304 -17.74 5.72 -9.09
C TRP A 304 -18.06 6.95 -8.26
N TYR A 305 -18.66 7.99 -8.86
CA TYR A 305 -19.05 9.20 -8.13
C TYR A 305 -20.11 8.96 -7.05
N ARG A 306 -20.92 7.92 -7.17
CA ARG A 306 -21.93 7.54 -6.18
C ARG A 306 -21.41 6.57 -5.12
N THR A 307 -20.30 5.89 -5.38
CA THR A 307 -19.64 5.01 -4.40
C THR A 307 -19.17 5.81 -3.19
N SER A 308 -19.43 5.29 -1.99
CA SER A 308 -18.91 5.89 -0.76
C SER A 308 -17.40 5.72 -0.63
N GLU A 309 -16.76 6.63 0.08
CA GLU A 309 -15.31 6.73 0.11
C GLU A 309 -14.65 5.47 0.70
N ASP A 310 -15.31 4.78 1.63
CA ASP A 310 -14.84 3.52 2.21
C ASP A 310 -14.70 2.38 1.17
N PHE A 311 -15.61 2.30 0.20
CA PHE A 311 -15.53 1.34 -0.90
C PHE A 311 -14.56 1.81 -1.98
N ARG A 312 -14.47 3.13 -2.24
CA ARG A 312 -13.45 3.65 -3.16
C ARG A 312 -12.04 3.31 -2.72
N TYR A 313 -11.74 3.46 -1.43
CA TYR A 313 -10.45 3.04 -0.89
C TYR A 313 -10.21 1.53 -1.02
N SER A 314 -11.22 0.71 -0.73
CA SER A 314 -11.12 -0.74 -0.95
C SER A 314 -10.74 -1.07 -2.41
N ASN A 315 -11.35 -0.38 -3.38
CA ASN A 315 -11.06 -0.59 -4.80
C ASN A 315 -9.69 -0.05 -5.22
N ARG A 316 -9.19 1.02 -4.58
CA ARG A 316 -7.82 1.52 -4.79
C ARG A 316 -6.78 0.52 -4.32
N TYR A 317 -6.92 -0.01 -3.12
CA TYR A 317 -5.97 -1.00 -2.59
C TYR A 317 -6.03 -2.34 -3.30
N GLN A 318 -7.16 -2.69 -3.91
CA GLN A 318 -7.20 -3.86 -4.79
C GLN A 318 -6.30 -3.68 -6.02
N ILE A 319 -6.31 -2.48 -6.63
CA ILE A 319 -5.41 -2.16 -7.77
C ILE A 319 -3.95 -2.25 -7.35
N GLU A 320 -3.59 -1.77 -6.15
CA GLU A 320 -2.20 -1.83 -5.66
C GLU A 320 -1.62 -3.26 -5.63
N MET A 321 -2.47 -4.27 -5.48
CA MET A 321 -2.06 -5.67 -5.37
C MET A 321 -1.83 -6.34 -6.73
N TYR A 322 -2.21 -5.70 -7.85
CA TYR A 322 -2.16 -6.31 -9.19
C TYR A 322 -0.77 -6.77 -9.60
N ASP A 323 0.25 -5.92 -9.39
CA ASP A 323 1.64 -6.25 -9.69
C ASP A 323 2.17 -7.41 -8.83
N ILE A 324 1.69 -7.53 -7.59
CA ILE A 324 2.08 -8.61 -6.69
C ILE A 324 1.43 -9.92 -7.15
N TYR A 325 0.17 -9.90 -7.60
CA TYR A 325 -0.47 -11.07 -8.19
C TYR A 325 0.24 -11.53 -9.46
N GLU A 326 0.59 -10.59 -10.35
CA GLU A 326 1.31 -10.91 -11.59
C GLU A 326 2.67 -11.55 -11.30
N ARG A 327 3.43 -11.00 -10.35
CA ARG A 327 4.75 -11.53 -9.96
C ARG A 327 4.73 -13.00 -9.55
N TYR A 328 3.65 -13.45 -8.93
CA TYR A 328 3.52 -14.81 -8.41
C TYR A 328 2.58 -15.71 -9.21
N GLU A 329 1.99 -15.20 -10.30
CA GLU A 329 0.99 -15.92 -11.10
C GLU A 329 1.54 -17.23 -11.69
N ASP A 330 2.80 -17.23 -12.11
CA ASP A 330 3.42 -18.36 -12.81
C ASP A 330 4.01 -19.43 -11.88
N CYS A 331 4.17 -19.13 -10.58
CA CYS A 331 4.85 -20.01 -9.63
C CYS A 331 3.94 -20.57 -8.53
N THR A 332 2.69 -20.11 -8.48
CA THR A 332 1.74 -20.50 -7.44
C THR A 332 0.41 -20.90 -8.08
N PRO A 333 -0.31 -21.88 -7.52
CA PRO A 333 -1.68 -22.18 -7.94
C PRO A 333 -2.59 -20.95 -7.84
N LYS A 334 -3.51 -20.78 -8.79
CA LYS A 334 -4.48 -19.66 -8.78
C LYS A 334 -5.29 -19.54 -7.48
N GLU A 335 -5.65 -20.68 -6.86
CA GLU A 335 -6.35 -20.69 -5.57
C GLU A 335 -5.58 -19.95 -4.47
N THR A 336 -4.24 -19.98 -4.53
CA THR A 336 -3.37 -19.25 -3.61
C THR A 336 -3.45 -17.74 -3.83
N LEU A 337 -3.59 -17.28 -5.08
CA LEU A 337 -3.84 -15.87 -5.38
C LEU A 337 -5.23 -15.42 -4.87
N TYR A 338 -6.24 -16.28 -4.94
CA TYR A 338 -7.58 -15.98 -4.39
C TYR A 338 -7.53 -15.84 -2.87
N ARG A 339 -6.77 -16.71 -2.19
CA ARG A 339 -6.49 -16.58 -0.76
C ARG A 339 -5.80 -15.25 -0.45
N MET A 340 -4.80 -14.85 -1.24
CA MET A 340 -4.11 -13.56 -1.04
C MET A 340 -5.07 -12.37 -1.17
N GLU A 341 -5.99 -12.36 -2.15
CA GLU A 341 -7.03 -11.33 -2.26
C GLU A 341 -7.95 -11.30 -1.05
N HIS A 342 -8.36 -12.46 -0.54
CA HIS A 342 -9.19 -12.50 0.66
C HIS A 342 -8.47 -11.98 1.91
N LEU A 343 -7.19 -12.34 2.10
CA LEU A 343 -6.35 -11.84 3.19
C LEU A 343 -6.18 -10.32 3.09
N ARG A 344 -5.87 -9.81 1.90
CA ARG A 344 -5.80 -8.38 1.58
C ARG A 344 -7.09 -7.64 1.90
N TRP A 345 -8.24 -8.21 1.48
CA TRP A 345 -9.55 -7.65 1.79
C TRP A 345 -9.84 -7.66 3.30
N CYS A 346 -9.56 -8.77 4.00
CA CYS A 346 -9.71 -8.87 5.45
C CYS A 346 -8.88 -7.82 6.16
N SER A 347 -7.61 -7.68 5.79
CA SER A 347 -6.69 -6.71 6.36
C SER A 347 -7.17 -5.28 6.17
N GLU A 348 -7.59 -4.91 4.95
CA GLU A 348 -8.12 -3.58 4.70
C GLU A 348 -9.37 -3.29 5.55
N ARG A 349 -10.28 -4.27 5.71
CA ARG A 349 -11.43 -4.14 6.61
C ARG A 349 -11.00 -3.96 8.07
N ARG A 350 -9.98 -4.68 8.55
CA ARG A 350 -9.40 -4.48 9.91
C ARG A 350 -8.84 -3.08 10.09
N VAL A 351 -8.04 -2.60 9.13
CA VAL A 351 -7.50 -1.23 9.10
C VAL A 351 -8.63 -0.19 9.09
N PHE A 352 -9.73 -0.46 8.39
CA PHE A 352 -10.89 0.43 8.37
C PHE A 352 -11.71 0.42 9.67
N GLY A 353 -11.45 -0.55 10.55
CA GLY A 353 -12.07 -0.70 11.86
C GLY A 353 -13.23 -1.69 11.89
N TYR A 354 -13.27 -2.66 10.98
CA TYR A 354 -14.22 -3.77 11.06
C TYR A 354 -13.69 -4.88 11.97
N ARG A 355 -14.62 -5.50 12.71
CA ARG A 355 -14.38 -6.71 13.50
C ARG A 355 -15.19 -7.91 13.01
N ARG A 356 -14.67 -9.12 13.24
CA ARG A 356 -15.41 -10.36 13.04
C ARG A 356 -16.68 -10.36 13.89
N SER A 357 -17.79 -10.77 13.30
CA SER A 357 -19.07 -11.00 13.98
C SER A 357 -19.98 -11.80 13.07
N GLU A 358 -20.87 -12.63 13.64
CA GLU A 358 -21.88 -13.37 12.86
C GLU A 358 -22.81 -12.45 12.06
N ILE A 359 -22.99 -11.20 12.50
CA ILE A 359 -23.86 -10.23 11.85
C ILE A 359 -23.02 -9.21 11.07
N LYS A 360 -23.35 -9.05 9.79
CA LYS A 360 -22.81 -7.97 8.96
C LYS A 360 -23.56 -6.67 9.23
N ASP A 361 -22.85 -5.65 9.71
CA ASP A 361 -23.38 -4.31 9.89
C ASP A 361 -22.33 -3.25 9.53
N LYS A 362 -22.66 -2.39 8.56
CA LYS A 362 -21.74 -1.33 8.09
C LYS A 362 -21.57 -0.20 9.11
N LYS A 363 -22.60 0.12 9.88
CA LYS A 363 -22.61 1.21 10.87
C LYS A 363 -21.78 0.86 12.09
N TYR A 364 -21.92 -0.37 12.59
CA TYR A 364 -21.14 -0.89 13.73
C TYR A 364 -19.82 -1.54 13.33
N LYS A 365 -19.53 -1.58 12.02
CA LYS A 365 -18.35 -2.16 11.40
C LYS A 365 -18.12 -3.60 11.85
N THR A 366 -19.08 -4.44 11.55
CA THR A 366 -19.02 -5.88 11.81
C THR A 366 -19.19 -6.66 10.52
N HIS A 367 -18.48 -7.77 10.37
CA HIS A 367 -18.57 -8.61 9.18
C HIS A 367 -18.30 -10.09 9.48
N HIS A 368 -19.13 -10.98 8.93
CA HIS A 368 -19.07 -12.43 9.18
C HIS A 368 -18.03 -13.16 8.34
N LEU A 369 -17.57 -12.55 7.24
CA LEU A 369 -16.52 -13.11 6.37
C LEU A 369 -15.09 -12.72 6.78
N LEU A 370 -14.89 -12.08 7.94
CA LEU A 370 -13.54 -11.85 8.47
C LEU A 370 -13.05 -13.13 9.15
N VAL A 371 -12.80 -14.14 8.33
CA VAL A 371 -12.46 -15.51 8.69
C VAL A 371 -11.36 -16.03 7.75
N PRO A 372 -10.63 -17.09 8.13
CA PRO A 372 -9.70 -17.77 7.23
C PRO A 372 -10.33 -18.10 5.87
N TYR A 373 -9.55 -18.05 4.79
CA TYR A 373 -10.03 -18.34 3.43
C TYR A 373 -10.58 -19.77 3.31
N SER A 374 -9.99 -20.71 4.05
CA SER A 374 -10.49 -22.09 4.14
C SER A 374 -11.89 -22.21 4.74
N GLU A 375 -12.33 -21.25 5.57
CA GLU A 375 -13.66 -21.20 6.19
C GLU A 375 -14.70 -20.47 5.34
N LEU A 376 -14.31 -19.84 4.22
CA LEU A 376 -15.24 -19.10 3.38
C LEU A 376 -16.26 -20.00 2.67
N PRO A 377 -17.55 -19.58 2.61
CA PRO A 377 -18.51 -20.21 1.72
C PRO A 377 -18.06 -20.15 0.26
N ALA A 378 -18.30 -21.22 -0.51
CA ALA A 378 -17.88 -21.30 -1.92
C ALA A 378 -18.37 -20.13 -2.79
N LYS A 379 -19.57 -19.60 -2.51
CA LYS A 379 -20.11 -18.43 -3.22
C LYS A 379 -19.27 -17.17 -2.99
N GLU A 380 -18.67 -17.01 -1.82
CA GLU A 380 -17.88 -15.83 -1.48
C GLU A 380 -16.49 -15.91 -2.11
N LYS A 381 -15.88 -17.10 -2.17
CA LYS A 381 -14.60 -17.34 -2.90
C LYS A 381 -14.64 -16.94 -4.38
N ASN A 382 -15.81 -17.03 -5.02
CA ASN A 382 -15.99 -16.61 -6.40
C ASN A 382 -15.72 -15.10 -6.60
N LYS A 383 -15.80 -14.28 -5.55
CA LYS A 383 -15.48 -12.85 -5.62
C LYS A 383 -13.97 -12.63 -5.71
N ASP A 384 -13.21 -13.35 -4.89
CA ASP A 384 -11.73 -13.30 -4.90
C ASP A 384 -11.19 -13.82 -6.24
N MET A 385 -11.77 -14.94 -6.73
CA MET A 385 -11.50 -15.44 -8.09
C MET A 385 -11.76 -14.37 -9.16
N ALA A 386 -12.91 -13.70 -9.08
CA ALA A 386 -13.26 -12.67 -10.06
C ALA A 386 -12.27 -11.50 -10.06
N VAL A 387 -11.70 -11.12 -8.91
CA VAL A 387 -10.67 -10.08 -8.83
C VAL A 387 -9.44 -10.46 -9.63
N ILE A 388 -8.93 -11.67 -9.42
CA ILE A 388 -7.72 -12.16 -10.11
C ILE A 388 -7.96 -12.33 -11.61
N GLU A 389 -9.08 -12.95 -12.01
CA GLU A 389 -9.38 -13.24 -13.42
C GLU A 389 -9.73 -11.99 -14.24
N THR A 390 -10.25 -10.92 -13.62
CA THR A 390 -10.60 -9.67 -14.33
C THR A 390 -9.49 -8.63 -14.37
N ARG A 391 -8.36 -8.87 -13.67
CA ARG A 391 -7.20 -7.97 -13.59
C ARG A 391 -6.74 -7.45 -14.95
N ARG A 392 -6.39 -8.37 -15.86
CA ARG A 392 -5.84 -8.03 -17.18
C ARG A 392 -6.82 -7.23 -18.06
N LEU A 393 -8.12 -7.53 -17.93
CA LEU A 393 -9.17 -6.77 -18.61
C LEU A 393 -9.21 -5.31 -18.09
N ILE A 394 -9.21 -5.13 -16.77
CA ILE A 394 -9.20 -3.79 -16.15
C ILE A 394 -7.95 -2.99 -16.57
N GLU A 395 -6.77 -3.61 -16.57
CA GLU A 395 -5.53 -2.97 -17.03
C GLU A 395 -5.61 -2.56 -18.51
N SER A 396 -6.20 -3.40 -19.37
CA SER A 396 -6.41 -3.07 -20.78
C SER A 396 -7.37 -1.89 -21.00
N LEU A 397 -8.43 -1.79 -20.20
CA LEU A 397 -9.39 -0.68 -20.26
C LEU A 397 -8.69 0.65 -19.91
N CYS A 398 -7.81 0.63 -18.91
CA CYS A 398 -7.02 1.79 -18.53
C CYS A 398 -6.10 2.27 -19.67
N LYS A 399 -5.48 1.35 -20.42
CA LYS A 399 -4.63 1.68 -21.58
C LYS A 399 -5.45 2.24 -22.75
N GLY A 400 -6.66 1.72 -22.98
CA GLY A 400 -7.59 2.21 -24.01
C GLY A 400 -8.04 3.65 -23.77
N ASP A 401 -8.34 4.00 -22.52
CA ASP A 401 -8.78 5.34 -22.12
C ASP A 401 -7.74 6.43 -22.41
N CYS A 402 -6.44 6.14 -22.22
CA CYS A 402 -5.34 7.06 -22.56
C CYS A 402 -5.32 7.47 -24.04
N THR A 403 -5.78 6.60 -24.96
CA THR A 403 -5.82 6.89 -26.39
C THR A 403 -7.04 7.73 -26.80
N ALA A 404 -8.16 7.56 -26.10
CA ALA A 404 -9.40 8.27 -26.38
C ALA A 404 -9.39 9.72 -25.85
N GLU A 405 -8.73 10.00 -24.71
CA GLU A 405 -8.61 11.37 -24.19
C GLU A 405 -7.68 12.23 -25.05
N ASN A 406 -6.59 11.67 -25.60
CA ASN A 406 -5.67 12.39 -26.49
C ASN A 406 -6.33 12.80 -27.83
N ALA A 407 -7.32 12.04 -28.30
CA ALA A 407 -8.07 12.34 -29.52
C ALA A 407 -9.17 13.41 -29.35
N GLN A 408 -9.54 13.73 -28.10
CA GLN A 408 -10.53 14.78 -27.78
C GLN A 408 -9.88 16.12 -27.41
N SER A 409 -8.55 16.15 -27.23
CA SER A 409 -7.75 17.35 -26.94
C SER A 409 -7.00 17.93 -28.14
N SER A 410 -7.16 17.35 -29.33
CA SER A 410 -6.54 17.79 -30.60
C SER A 410 -7.52 18.48 -31.53
#